data_AF-A0A9P0JQ56-F1
#
_entry.id   AF-A0A9P0JQ56-F1
#
_cell.length_a   1.000
_cell.length_b   1.000
_cell.length_c   1.000
_cell.angle_alpha   90.00
_cell.angle_beta   90.00
_cell.angle_gamma   90.00
#
_symmetry.space_group_name_H-M   'P 1'
#
loop_
_entity.id
_entity.type
_entity.pdbx_description
1 polymer ?
#
loop_
_entity_poly.entity_id
_entity_poly.type
_entity_poly.pdbx_seq_one_letter_code
_entity_poly.pdbx_strand_id
1 'polypeptide(L)'
;MCENGAEYTDTVDPRVQIELERLNNATDEINRLEVELDECRSAFRQLLCDSTAKVDAIRLKLGMCVERSRPYYEARFVANEILKHTQAAAMKFEKANSAHSAAREMVYLAEQGLGGRTLDPAWQEMLNHATQRVNDAEKDRSTAEIDHRIACVKHEAANAKVQSLQKELKRAITKSRYIMSAFHFSCMIH
;
A
#
# COMPACT_ATOMS: atom_id res chain seq x y z
N MET A 1 -106.56 -38.13 6.77
CA MET A 1 -105.42 -37.75 7.63
C MET A 1 -104.43 -37.00 6.75
N CYS A 2 -104.00 -35.84 7.23
CA CYS A 2 -103.21 -34.84 6.53
C CYS A 2 -101.75 -35.28 6.29
N GLU A 3 -101.15 -34.65 5.28
CA GLU A 3 -99.75 -34.21 5.15
C GLU A 3 -98.62 -35.15 5.60
N ASN A 4 -97.81 -35.60 4.65
CA ASN A 4 -96.45 -35.06 4.47
C ASN A 4 -95.68 -35.90 3.45
N GLY A 5 -95.13 -35.21 2.47
CA GLY A 5 -94.26 -35.79 1.46
C GLY A 5 -94.08 -34.82 0.32
N ALA A 6 -93.80 -33.54 0.64
CA ALA A 6 -93.20 -32.66 -0.33
C ALA A 6 -91.89 -33.36 -0.75
N GLU A 7 -91.87 -33.90 -1.97
CA GLU A 7 -90.62 -34.22 -2.66
C GLU A 7 -89.85 -32.91 -2.68
N TYR A 8 -88.90 -32.80 -1.76
CA TYR A 8 -87.91 -31.75 -1.76
C TYR A 8 -87.09 -31.99 -3.02
N THR A 9 -87.44 -31.30 -4.10
CA THR A 9 -86.60 -31.27 -5.30
C THR A 9 -85.28 -30.67 -4.85
N ASP A 10 -84.30 -31.55 -4.65
CA ASP A 10 -82.91 -31.25 -4.27
C ASP A 10 -82.19 -30.58 -5.45
N THR A 11 -82.77 -29.50 -5.96
CA THR A 11 -82.26 -28.70 -7.07
C THR A 11 -81.72 -27.42 -6.46
N VAL A 12 -80.42 -27.41 -6.20
CA VAL A 12 -79.66 -26.22 -5.82
C VAL A 12 -80.00 -25.08 -6.80
N ASP A 13 -80.37 -23.89 -6.28
CA ASP A 13 -80.65 -22.72 -7.12
C ASP A 13 -79.47 -22.49 -8.09
N PRO A 14 -79.69 -22.41 -9.41
CA PRO A 14 -78.63 -22.23 -10.40
C PRO A 14 -77.69 -21.05 -10.11
N ARG A 15 -78.17 -20.02 -9.39
CA ARG A 15 -77.33 -18.88 -8.95
C ARG A 15 -76.32 -19.29 -7.88
N VAL A 16 -76.70 -20.17 -6.97
CA VAL A 16 -75.81 -20.71 -5.93
C VAL A 16 -74.69 -21.54 -6.58
N GLN A 17 -75.03 -22.33 -7.61
CA GLN A 17 -74.04 -23.10 -8.37
C GLN A 17 -72.98 -22.19 -9.04
N ILE A 18 -73.41 -21.10 -9.67
CA ILE A 18 -72.51 -20.13 -10.32
C ILE A 18 -71.57 -19.46 -9.31
N GLU A 19 -72.08 -19.05 -8.14
CA GLU A 19 -71.22 -18.44 -7.12
C GLU A 19 -70.25 -19.45 -6.47
N LEU A 20 -70.64 -20.72 -6.33
CA LEU A 20 -69.73 -21.78 -5.88
C LEU A 20 -68.61 -22.04 -6.90
N GLU A 21 -68.92 -22.04 -8.20
CA GLU A 21 -67.90 -22.13 -9.26
C GLU A 21 -66.94 -20.93 -9.24
N ARG A 22 -67.46 -19.72 -9.02
CA ARG A 22 -66.62 -18.52 -8.84
C ARG A 22 -65.71 -18.63 -7.62
N LEU A 23 -66.23 -19.15 -6.51
CA LEU A 23 -65.48 -19.31 -5.27
C LEU A 23 -64.38 -20.38 -5.41
N ASN A 24 -64.67 -21.50 -6.09
CA ASN A 24 -63.68 -22.51 -6.42
C ASN A 24 -62.58 -21.95 -7.33
N ASN A 25 -62.95 -21.25 -8.41
CA ASN A 25 -61.98 -20.61 -9.30
C ASN A 25 -61.09 -19.57 -8.57
N ALA A 26 -61.68 -18.76 -7.69
CA ALA A 26 -60.92 -17.81 -6.89
C ALA A 26 -59.98 -18.51 -5.91
N THR A 27 -60.40 -19.65 -5.33
CA THR A 27 -59.56 -20.45 -4.43
C THR A 27 -58.37 -21.06 -5.18
N ASP A 28 -58.60 -21.59 -6.38
CA ASP A 28 -57.54 -22.13 -7.23
C ASP A 28 -56.53 -21.05 -7.63
N GLU A 29 -56.99 -19.84 -7.97
CA GLU A 29 -56.12 -18.72 -8.30
C GLU A 29 -55.32 -18.24 -7.09
N ILE A 30 -55.92 -18.18 -5.89
CA ILE A 30 -55.20 -17.86 -4.65
C ILE A 30 -54.09 -18.89 -4.42
N ASN A 31 -54.41 -20.19 -4.48
CA ASN A 31 -53.42 -21.24 -4.26
C ASN A 31 -52.27 -21.16 -5.27
N ARG A 32 -52.59 -20.87 -6.53
CA ARG A 32 -51.58 -20.67 -7.57
C ARG A 32 -50.67 -19.48 -7.27
N LEU A 33 -51.25 -18.34 -6.92
CA LEU A 33 -50.50 -17.12 -6.59
C LEU A 33 -49.64 -17.30 -5.33
N GLU A 34 -50.11 -18.08 -4.34
CA GLU A 34 -49.33 -18.43 -3.15
C GLU A 34 -48.08 -19.25 -3.51
N VAL A 35 -48.24 -20.26 -4.38
CA VAL A 35 -47.10 -21.05 -4.89
C VAL A 35 -46.13 -20.17 -5.66
N GLU A 36 -46.61 -19.36 -6.61
CA GLU A 36 -45.76 -18.44 -7.39
C GLU A 36 -45.04 -17.43 -6.49
N LEU A 37 -45.69 -16.93 -5.43
CA LEU A 37 -45.11 -16.01 -4.46
C LEU A 37 -43.98 -16.68 -3.66
N ASP A 38 -44.19 -17.92 -3.20
CA ASP A 38 -43.18 -18.65 -2.44
C ASP A 38 -41.99 -19.07 -3.31
N GLU A 39 -42.23 -19.44 -4.57
CA GLU A 39 -41.18 -19.64 -5.57
C GLU A 39 -40.37 -18.36 -5.80
N CYS A 40 -41.04 -17.22 -6.04
CA CYS A 40 -40.39 -15.91 -6.20
C CYS A 40 -39.56 -15.52 -4.98
N ARG A 41 -40.10 -15.72 -3.77
CA ARG A 41 -39.39 -15.44 -2.50
C ARG A 41 -38.18 -16.33 -2.32
N SER A 42 -38.30 -17.61 -2.66
CA SER A 42 -37.18 -18.55 -2.62
C SER A 42 -36.06 -18.14 -3.58
N ALA A 43 -36.42 -17.84 -4.83
CA ALA A 43 -35.49 -17.36 -5.85
C ALA A 43 -34.79 -16.05 -5.43
N PHE A 44 -35.53 -15.11 -4.85
CA PHE A 44 -34.97 -13.85 -4.35
C PHE A 44 -33.97 -14.07 -3.22
N ARG A 45 -34.31 -14.90 -2.22
CA ARG A 45 -33.39 -15.24 -1.12
C ARG A 45 -32.11 -15.90 -1.64
N GLN A 46 -32.23 -16.82 -2.59
CA GLN A 46 -31.07 -17.47 -3.20
C GLN A 46 -30.19 -16.47 -3.95
N LEU A 47 -30.79 -15.58 -4.75
CA LEU A 47 -30.05 -14.53 -5.45
C LEU A 47 -29.32 -13.58 -4.49
N LEU A 48 -29.96 -13.21 -3.39
CA LEU A 48 -29.32 -12.39 -2.35
C LEU A 48 -28.12 -13.11 -1.73
N CYS A 49 -28.28 -14.36 -1.31
CA CYS A 49 -27.19 -15.17 -0.76
C CYS A 49 -26.01 -15.28 -1.74
N ASP A 50 -26.29 -15.60 -3.00
CA ASP A 50 -25.26 -15.72 -4.04
C ASP A 50 -24.54 -14.39 -4.30
N SER A 51 -25.29 -13.29 -4.29
CA SER A 51 -24.73 -11.95 -4.50
C SER A 51 -23.83 -11.53 -3.34
N THR A 52 -24.29 -11.71 -2.10
CA THR A 52 -23.47 -11.43 -0.90
C THR A 52 -22.21 -12.28 -0.88
N ALA A 53 -22.32 -13.59 -1.16
CA ALA A 53 -21.16 -14.48 -1.21
C ALA A 53 -20.13 -14.05 -2.27
N LYS A 54 -20.58 -13.58 -3.45
CA LYS A 54 -19.70 -13.03 -4.49
C LYS A 54 -18.99 -11.76 -4.02
N VAL A 55 -19.69 -10.85 -3.37
CA VAL A 55 -19.10 -9.62 -2.82
C VAL A 55 -18.04 -9.94 -1.77
N ASP A 56 -18.33 -10.84 -0.84
CA ASP A 56 -17.39 -11.27 0.19
C ASP A 56 -16.15 -11.96 -0.40
N ALA A 57 -16.33 -12.79 -1.41
CA ALA A 57 -15.21 -13.42 -2.12
C ALA A 57 -14.30 -12.39 -2.80
N ILE A 58 -14.86 -11.33 -3.39
CA ILE A 58 -14.08 -10.23 -3.97
C ILE A 58 -13.36 -9.46 -2.87
N ARG A 59 -14.04 -9.13 -1.76
CA ARG A 59 -13.45 -8.43 -0.60
C ARG A 59 -12.24 -9.19 -0.05
N LEU A 60 -12.36 -10.49 0.15
CA LEU A 60 -11.27 -11.35 0.62
C LEU A 60 -10.10 -11.37 -0.37
N LYS A 61 -10.37 -11.52 -1.67
CA LYS A 61 -9.33 -11.50 -2.71
C LYS A 61 -8.56 -10.16 -2.75
N LEU A 62 -9.25 -9.04 -2.53
CA LEU A 62 -8.63 -7.72 -2.44
C LEU A 62 -7.75 -7.60 -1.18
N GLY A 63 -8.23 -8.07 -0.02
CA GLY A 63 -7.39 -8.12 1.19
C GLY A 63 -6.13 -8.97 1.00
N MET A 64 -6.26 -10.15 0.39
CA MET A 64 -5.13 -11.04 0.12
C MET A 64 -4.09 -10.44 -0.84
N CYS A 65 -4.50 -9.64 -1.84
CA CYS A 65 -3.53 -9.02 -2.75
C CYS A 65 -2.73 -7.91 -2.07
N VAL A 66 -3.34 -7.18 -1.14
CA VAL A 66 -2.68 -6.20 -0.27
C VAL A 66 -1.64 -6.89 0.60
N GLU A 67 -2.03 -7.89 1.38
CA GLU A 67 -1.12 -8.63 2.27
C GLU A 67 0.05 -9.26 1.52
N ARG A 68 -0.22 -9.87 0.36
CA ARG A 68 0.85 -10.46 -0.48
C ARG A 68 1.84 -9.43 -1.03
N SER A 69 1.41 -8.18 -1.21
CA SER A 69 2.27 -7.11 -1.73
C SER A 69 2.98 -6.31 -0.63
N ARG A 70 2.58 -6.47 0.63
CA ARG A 70 3.12 -5.76 1.80
C ARG A 70 4.65 -5.80 1.88
N PRO A 71 5.34 -6.95 1.73
CA PRO A 71 6.79 -7.01 1.85
C PRO A 71 7.53 -6.13 0.84
N TYR A 72 6.98 -5.98 -0.37
CA TYR A 72 7.54 -5.11 -1.39
C TYR A 72 7.45 -3.63 -0.98
N TYR A 73 6.31 -3.19 -0.47
CA TYR A 73 6.11 -1.80 -0.08
C TYR A 73 6.92 -1.44 1.17
N GLU A 74 7.04 -2.35 2.14
CA GLU A 74 7.92 -2.20 3.30
C GLU A 74 9.40 -2.11 2.88
N ALA A 75 9.86 -3.01 2.00
CA ALA A 75 11.23 -2.94 1.48
C ALA A 75 11.51 -1.64 0.73
N ARG A 76 10.53 -1.13 -0.03
CA ARG A 76 10.64 0.15 -0.75
C ARG A 76 10.68 1.34 0.22
N PHE A 77 9.94 1.29 1.32
CA PHE A 77 10.02 2.30 2.37
C PHE A 77 11.41 2.31 3.01
N VAL A 78 11.92 1.15 3.41
CA VAL A 78 13.27 1.01 3.99
C VAL A 78 14.35 1.49 3.02
N ALA A 79 14.26 1.14 1.73
CA ALA A 79 15.20 1.61 0.71
C ALA A 79 15.21 3.14 0.58
N ASN A 80 14.03 3.79 0.68
CA ASN A 80 13.92 5.25 0.68
C ASN A 80 14.56 5.89 1.93
N GLU A 81 14.39 5.30 3.11
CA GLU A 81 15.06 5.80 4.32
C GLU A 81 16.58 5.66 4.22
N ILE A 82 17.08 4.52 3.73
CA ILE A 82 18.51 4.31 3.50
C ILE A 82 19.07 5.27 2.44
N LEU A 83 18.29 5.58 1.39
CA LEU A 83 18.66 6.59 0.39
C LEU A 83 18.87 7.97 1.04
N LYS A 84 17.96 8.41 1.90
CA LYS A 84 18.11 9.68 2.65
C LYS A 84 19.37 9.70 3.50
N HIS A 85 19.66 8.61 4.21
CA HIS A 85 20.90 8.48 4.97
C HIS A 85 22.16 8.52 4.09
N THR A 86 22.09 7.88 2.91
CA THR A 86 23.20 7.84 1.95
C THR A 86 23.47 9.24 1.37
N GLN A 87 22.43 9.99 1.04
CA GLN A 87 22.53 11.39 0.60
C GLN A 87 23.12 12.28 1.70
N ALA A 88 22.70 12.09 2.96
CA ALA A 88 23.28 12.82 4.08
C ALA A 88 24.77 12.51 4.27
N ALA A 89 25.19 11.24 4.10
CA ALA A 89 26.59 10.86 4.14
C ALA A 89 27.38 11.44 2.95
N ALA A 90 26.79 11.48 1.76
CA ALA A 90 27.38 12.09 0.56
C ALA A 90 27.67 13.59 0.79
N MET A 91 26.68 14.34 1.29
CA MET A 91 26.84 15.77 1.60
C MET A 91 27.94 16.02 2.65
N LYS A 92 28.07 15.14 3.65
CA LYS A 92 29.16 15.23 4.63
C LYS A 92 30.53 14.99 3.99
N PHE A 93 30.64 13.98 3.13
CA PHE A 93 31.87 13.70 2.39
C PHE A 93 32.25 14.84 1.46
N GLU A 94 31.31 15.40 0.70
CA GLU A 94 31.52 16.57 -0.15
C GLU A 94 32.02 17.77 0.66
N LYS A 95 31.38 18.07 1.79
CA LYS A 95 31.82 19.14 2.69
C LYS A 95 33.23 18.92 3.22
N ALA A 96 33.57 17.69 3.64
CA ALA A 96 34.91 17.35 4.11
C ALA A 96 35.95 17.48 2.97
N ASN A 97 35.59 17.10 1.76
CA ASN A 97 36.44 17.25 0.58
C ASN A 97 36.71 18.73 0.24
N SER A 98 35.69 19.59 0.31
CA SER A 98 35.84 21.04 0.15
C SER A 98 36.71 21.65 1.24
N ALA A 99 36.54 21.23 2.50
CA ALA A 99 37.36 21.70 3.61
C ALA A 99 38.83 21.29 3.46
N HIS A 100 39.10 20.05 3.04
CA HIS A 100 40.45 19.58 2.76
C HIS A 100 41.09 20.36 1.60
N SER A 101 40.34 20.61 0.52
CA SER A 101 40.82 21.42 -0.61
C SER A 101 41.18 22.84 -0.18
N ALA A 102 40.34 23.48 0.63
CA ALA A 102 40.61 24.81 1.19
C ALA A 102 41.83 24.82 2.12
N ALA A 103 42.01 23.77 2.95
CA ALA A 103 43.18 23.63 3.81
C ALA A 103 44.48 23.51 2.99
N ARG A 104 44.45 22.75 1.89
CA ARG A 104 45.60 22.62 0.97
C ARG A 104 45.94 23.95 0.30
N GLU A 105 44.94 24.72 -0.12
CA GLU A 105 45.15 26.04 -0.70
C GLU A 105 45.81 27.00 0.31
N MET A 106 45.40 26.95 1.58
CA MET A 106 46.03 27.76 2.63
C MET A 106 47.52 27.43 2.83
N VAL A 107 47.91 26.15 2.75
CA VAL A 107 49.34 25.76 2.79
C VAL A 107 50.07 26.30 1.56
N TYR A 108 49.50 26.12 0.37
CA TYR A 108 50.10 26.60 -0.87
C TYR A 108 50.35 28.12 -0.85
N LEU A 109 49.37 28.90 -0.40
CA LEU A 109 49.51 30.36 -0.26
C LEU A 109 50.55 30.74 0.80
N ALA A 110 50.64 30.01 1.91
CA ALA A 110 51.66 30.23 2.94
C ALA A 110 53.08 29.95 2.42
N GLU A 111 53.24 28.91 1.58
CA GLU A 111 54.51 28.58 0.93
C GLU A 111 54.91 29.64 -0.11
N GLN A 112 53.97 30.14 -0.91
CA GLN A 112 54.25 31.24 -1.85
C GLN A 112 54.65 32.53 -1.15
N GLY A 113 53.99 32.86 -0.03
CA GLY A 113 54.30 34.05 0.77
C GLY A 113 55.71 34.07 1.34
N LEU A 114 56.35 32.90 1.50
CA LEU A 114 57.73 32.79 1.97
C LEU A 114 58.72 33.38 0.95
N GLY A 115 58.44 33.29 -0.36
CA GLY A 115 59.11 34.07 -1.41
C GLY A 115 60.64 34.16 -1.35
N GLY A 116 61.34 33.13 -0.86
CA GLY A 116 62.80 33.12 -0.70
C GLY A 116 63.36 33.86 0.53
N ARG A 117 62.52 34.24 1.50
CA ARG A 117 62.91 34.84 2.78
C ARG A 117 63.47 33.78 3.74
N THR A 118 64.31 34.19 4.69
CA THR A 118 64.79 33.31 5.76
C THR A 118 63.62 32.85 6.64
N LEU A 119 63.55 31.55 6.92
CA LEU A 119 62.52 30.96 7.78
C LEU A 119 62.70 31.47 9.21
N ASP A 120 61.89 32.44 9.63
CA ASP A 120 61.86 32.88 11.02
C ASP A 120 60.97 31.95 11.87
N PRO A 121 61.11 31.96 13.20
CA PRO A 121 60.36 31.06 14.07
C PRO A 121 58.83 31.20 13.97
N ALA A 122 58.33 32.42 13.73
CA ALA A 122 56.90 32.69 13.60
C ALA A 122 56.31 32.09 12.31
N TRP A 123 57.06 32.17 11.21
CA TRP A 123 56.65 31.58 9.94
C TRP A 123 56.69 30.04 9.98
N GLN A 124 57.68 29.47 10.67
CA GLN A 124 57.76 28.03 10.89
C GLN A 124 56.55 27.52 11.68
N GLU A 125 56.13 28.24 12.73
CA GLU A 125 54.93 27.91 13.50
C GLU A 125 53.65 27.99 12.66
N MET A 126 53.51 29.02 11.82
CA MET A 126 52.39 29.16 10.89
C MET A 126 52.31 27.98 9.90
N LEU A 127 53.44 27.57 9.31
CA LEU A 127 53.47 26.45 8.36
C LEU A 127 53.16 25.11 9.04
N ASN A 128 53.66 24.91 10.27
CA ASN A 128 53.33 23.73 11.07
C ASN A 128 51.82 23.67 11.35
N HIS A 129 51.19 24.79 11.73
CA HIS A 129 49.75 24.84 11.97
C HIS A 129 48.94 24.61 10.68
N ALA A 130 49.35 25.20 9.55
CA ALA A 130 48.70 24.97 8.26
C ALA A 130 48.80 23.50 7.83
N THR A 131 49.97 22.88 8.01
CA THR A 131 50.21 21.46 7.72
C THR A 131 49.37 20.55 8.62
N GLN A 132 49.31 20.84 9.93
CA GLN A 132 48.47 20.09 10.86
C GLN A 132 46.99 20.14 10.45
N ARG A 133 46.50 21.31 10.05
CA ARG A 133 45.12 21.47 9.57
C ARG A 133 44.82 20.67 8.30
N VAL A 134 45.77 20.53 7.38
CA VAL A 134 45.61 19.67 6.18
C VAL A 134 45.51 18.21 6.59
N ASN A 135 46.35 17.76 7.52
CA ASN A 135 46.32 16.38 8.03
C ASN A 135 45.00 16.07 8.73
N ASP A 136 44.50 16.97 9.58
CA ASP A 136 43.22 16.82 10.27
C ASP A 136 42.06 16.77 9.25
N ALA A 137 42.04 17.69 8.28
CA ALA A 137 41.02 17.70 7.23
C ALA A 137 41.06 16.44 6.33
N GLU A 138 42.25 15.88 6.07
CA GLU A 138 42.39 14.63 5.32
C GLU A 138 41.84 13.43 6.12
N LYS A 139 42.10 13.38 7.42
CA LYS A 139 41.53 12.34 8.30
C LYS A 139 40.00 12.40 8.34
N ASP A 140 39.44 13.59 8.46
CA ASP A 140 37.99 13.80 8.43
C ASP A 140 37.40 13.41 7.06
N ARG A 141 38.05 13.79 5.96
CA ARG A 141 37.67 13.41 4.59
C ARG A 141 37.66 11.89 4.43
N SER A 142 38.71 11.20 4.87
CA SER A 142 38.84 9.74 4.79
C SER A 142 37.74 9.02 5.59
N THR A 143 37.45 9.51 6.80
CA THR A 143 36.36 8.95 7.63
C THR A 143 35.00 9.12 6.95
N ALA A 144 34.71 10.33 6.44
CA ALA A 144 33.46 10.61 5.73
C ALA A 144 33.32 9.79 4.43
N GLU A 145 34.44 9.51 3.74
CA GLU A 145 34.47 8.65 2.55
C GLU A 145 34.06 7.21 2.87
N ILE A 146 34.61 6.64 3.95
CA ILE A 146 34.28 5.29 4.40
C ILE A 146 32.79 5.20 4.77
N ASP A 147 32.29 6.17 5.54
CA ASP A 147 30.88 6.23 5.95
C ASP A 147 29.95 6.30 4.74
N HIS A 148 30.25 7.18 3.77
CA HIS A 148 29.48 7.30 2.54
C HIS A 148 29.50 5.98 1.75
N ARG A 149 30.66 5.34 1.62
CA ARG A 149 30.80 4.06 0.92
C ARG A 149 29.96 2.96 1.57
N ILE A 150 29.99 2.84 2.90
CA ILE A 150 29.17 1.88 3.65
C ILE A 150 27.68 2.16 3.42
N ALA A 151 27.27 3.43 3.44
CA ALA A 151 25.88 3.80 3.18
C ALA A 151 25.44 3.41 1.75
N CYS A 152 26.30 3.64 0.74
CA CYS A 152 26.04 3.22 -0.64
C CYS A 152 25.85 1.69 -0.77
N VAL A 153 26.71 0.89 -0.14
CA VAL A 153 26.58 -0.57 -0.16
C VAL A 153 25.26 -1.03 0.48
N LYS A 154 24.87 -0.41 1.60
CA LYS A 154 23.57 -0.69 2.24
C LYS A 154 22.40 -0.33 1.34
N HIS A 155 22.48 0.82 0.65
CA HIS A 155 21.47 1.27 -0.29
C HIS A 155 21.33 0.32 -1.49
N GLU A 156 22.44 -0.14 -2.06
CA GLU A 156 22.44 -1.14 -3.14
C GLU A 156 21.80 -2.46 -2.69
N ALA A 157 22.14 -2.97 -1.51
CA ALA A 157 21.53 -4.18 -0.95
C ALA A 157 20.01 -4.02 -0.75
N ALA A 158 19.57 -2.88 -0.22
CA ALA A 158 18.16 -2.58 -0.04
C ALA A 158 17.42 -2.51 -1.39
N ASN A 159 18.01 -1.85 -2.39
CA ASN A 159 17.43 -1.79 -3.74
C ASN A 159 17.39 -3.15 -4.43
N ALA A 160 18.43 -3.98 -4.27
CA ALA A 160 18.43 -5.34 -4.79
C ALA A 160 17.26 -6.16 -4.22
N LYS A 161 16.97 -6.00 -2.91
CA LYS A 161 15.81 -6.62 -2.27
C LYS A 161 14.48 -6.10 -2.84
N VAL A 162 14.34 -4.80 -3.05
CA VAL A 162 13.16 -4.21 -3.70
C VAL A 162 12.96 -4.78 -5.10
N GLN A 163 14.01 -4.87 -5.91
CA GLN A 163 13.96 -5.42 -7.26
C GLN A 163 13.61 -6.91 -7.28
N SER A 164 14.15 -7.68 -6.34
CA SER A 164 13.82 -9.10 -6.17
C SER A 164 12.32 -9.28 -5.86
N LEU A 165 11.81 -8.56 -4.85
CA LEU A 165 10.40 -8.60 -4.47
C LEU A 165 9.49 -8.07 -5.58
N GLN A 166 9.92 -7.07 -6.35
CA GLN A 166 9.17 -6.56 -7.49
C GLN A 166 8.99 -7.61 -8.59
N LYS A 167 10.02 -8.43 -8.84
CA LYS A 167 9.98 -9.53 -9.80
C LYS A 167 9.08 -10.66 -9.30
N GLU A 168 9.25 -11.06 -8.04
CA GLU A 168 8.49 -12.16 -7.42
C GLU A 168 7.00 -11.82 -7.27
N LEU A 169 6.67 -10.62 -6.82
CA LEU A 169 5.32 -10.22 -6.42
C LEU A 169 4.60 -9.39 -7.50
N LYS A 170 5.08 -9.38 -8.75
CA LYS A 170 4.59 -8.53 -9.85
C LYS A 170 3.06 -8.49 -9.97
N ARG A 171 2.41 -9.66 -9.94
CA ARG A 171 0.94 -9.76 -10.05
C ARG A 171 0.21 -9.18 -8.83
N ALA A 172 0.73 -9.43 -7.63
CA ALA A 172 0.14 -8.90 -6.40
C ALA A 172 0.26 -7.38 -6.36
N ILE A 173 1.44 -6.84 -6.67
CA ILE A 173 1.71 -5.39 -6.73
C ILE A 173 0.81 -4.70 -7.76
N THR A 174 0.62 -5.26 -8.96
CA THR A 174 -0.28 -4.65 -9.96
C THR A 174 -1.72 -4.57 -9.46
N LYS A 175 -2.22 -5.61 -8.79
CA LYS A 175 -3.59 -5.64 -8.25
C LYS A 175 -3.76 -4.74 -7.03
N SER A 176 -2.75 -4.67 -6.17
CA SER A 176 -2.82 -3.85 -4.96
C SER A 176 -2.45 -2.38 -5.19
N ARG A 177 -1.90 -2.01 -6.37
CA ARG A 177 -1.44 -0.64 -6.68
C ARG A 177 -2.47 0.44 -6.36
N TYR A 178 -3.70 0.29 -6.87
CA TYR A 178 -4.77 1.27 -6.67
C TYR A 178 -5.28 1.31 -5.23
N ILE A 179 -5.26 0.16 -4.55
CA ILE A 179 -5.66 0.03 -3.15
C ILE A 179 -4.60 0.72 -2.28
N MET A 180 -3.33 0.37 -2.45
CA MET A 180 -2.22 0.93 -1.69
C MET A 180 -2.01 2.43 -1.96
N SER A 181 -2.29 2.94 -3.16
CA SER A 181 -2.25 4.39 -3.42
C SER A 181 -3.32 5.16 -2.65
N ALA A 182 -4.50 4.56 -2.41
CA ALA A 182 -5.53 5.14 -1.57
C ALA A 182 -5.21 4.99 -0.07
N PHE A 183 -4.62 3.86 0.34
CA PHE A 183 -4.21 3.59 1.72
C PHE A 183 -2.92 4.31 2.17
N HIS A 184 -2.11 4.83 1.24
CA HIS A 184 -0.92 5.63 1.57
C HIS A 184 -1.28 6.86 2.44
N PHE A 185 -2.54 7.31 2.42
CA PHE A 185 -3.04 8.38 3.28
C PHE A 185 -3.42 7.91 4.71
N SER A 186 -3.65 6.61 4.93
CA SER A 186 -4.17 6.08 6.20
C SER A 186 -3.11 5.33 7.03
N CYS A 187 -2.17 4.63 6.40
CA CYS A 187 -1.12 3.88 7.11
C CYS A 187 0.16 4.68 7.40
N MET A 188 0.26 5.95 7.00
CA MET A 188 1.31 6.86 7.49
C MET A 188 0.96 7.53 8.83
N ILE A 189 -0.18 7.18 9.46
CA ILE A 189 -0.69 7.80 10.70
C ILE A 189 -0.64 6.88 11.94
N HIS A 190 -0.14 5.65 11.83
CA HIS A 190 0.15 4.79 13.00
C HIS A 190 1.58 4.28 12.93
#